data_AF-A0A7U7G4L7-F1
#
_entry.id   AF-A0A7U7G4L7-F1
#
_cell.length_a   1.000
_cell.length_b   1.000
_cell.length_c   1.000
_cell.angle_alpha   90.00
_cell.angle_beta   90.00
_cell.angle_gamma   90.00
#
_symmetry.space_group_name_H-M   'P 1'
#
loop_
_entity.id
_entity.type
_entity.pdbx_description
1 polymer ?
#
loop_
_entity_poly.entity_id
_entity_poly.type
_entity_poly.pdbx_seq_one_letter_code
_entity_poly.pdbx_strand_id
1 'polypeptide(L)'
;MSPQDENRVRKTARDFEAMALGEMLQPMFDTVDNSAAPFGGGNAEKQFRSMQVLELGKEVARSGGIGIAHQVYGRMKAMQEQAAQASSIHPSNRTGGYRP
;
A
#
# COMPACT_ATOMS: atom_id res chain seq x y z
N MET A 1 7.42 -14.09 13.04
CA MET A 1 7.73 -12.78 12.42
C MET A 1 8.30 -11.86 13.48
N SER A 2 9.34 -11.07 13.18
CA SER A 2 9.87 -10.09 14.14
C SER A 2 8.94 -8.86 14.24
N PRO A 3 8.94 -8.10 15.36
CA PRO A 3 8.15 -6.86 15.47
C PRO A 3 8.48 -5.83 14.38
N GLN A 4 9.73 -5.80 13.92
CA GLN A 4 10.17 -4.91 12.84
C GLN A 4 9.57 -5.31 11.50
N ASP A 5 9.53 -6.60 11.19
CA ASP A 5 8.93 -7.10 9.94
C ASP A 5 7.41 -6.87 9.95
N GLU A 6 6.76 -7.06 11.09
CA GLU A 6 5.33 -6.81 11.22
C GLU A 6 4.98 -5.33 10.94
N ASN A 7 5.78 -4.41 11.47
CA ASN A 7 5.61 -2.98 11.23
C ASN A 7 5.87 -2.62 9.76
N ARG A 8 6.84 -3.25 9.10
CA ARG A 8 7.07 -3.07 7.66
C ARG A 8 5.87 -3.56 6.85
N VAL A 9 5.34 -4.75 7.13
CA VAL A 9 4.16 -5.29 6.42
C VAL A 9 2.93 -4.41 6.62
N ARG A 10 2.67 -3.95 7.85
CA ARG A 10 1.57 -3.01 8.13
C ARG A 10 1.73 -1.71 7.36
N LYS A 11 2.95 -1.16 7.30
CA LYS A 11 3.22 0.07 6.55
C LYS A 11 2.95 -0.13 5.05
N THR A 12 3.50 -1.19 4.46
CA THR A 12 3.32 -1.48 3.04
C THR A 12 1.85 -1.68 2.68
N ALA A 13 1.07 -2.35 3.53
CA ALA A 13 -0.36 -2.54 3.29
C ALA A 13 -1.14 -1.21 3.32
N ARG A 14 -0.78 -0.28 4.21
CA ARG A 14 -1.36 1.08 4.25
C ARG A 14 -0.94 1.91 3.04
N ASP A 15 0.34 1.84 2.65
CA ASP A 15 0.85 2.55 1.47
C ASP A 15 0.11 2.07 0.19
N PHE A 16 -0.16 0.77 0.09
CA PHE A 16 -0.93 0.19 -1.01
C PHE A 16 -2.37 0.72 -1.04
N GLU A 17 -3.07 0.73 0.11
CA GLU A 17 -4.43 1.28 0.18
C GLU A 17 -4.46 2.77 -0.18
N ALA A 18 -3.46 3.55 0.22
CA ALA A 18 -3.36 4.96 -0.17
C ALA A 18 -3.21 5.15 -1.69
N MET A 19 -2.42 4.30 -2.36
CA MET A 19 -2.31 4.31 -3.82
C MET A 19 -3.63 3.92 -4.49
N ALA A 20 -4.28 2.86 -4.02
CA ALA A 20 -5.57 2.40 -4.54
C ALA A 20 -6.65 3.48 -4.39
N LEU A 21 -6.72 4.14 -3.24
CA LEU A 21 -7.63 5.28 -3.01
C LEU A 21 -7.28 6.45 -3.94
N GLY A 22 -6.00 6.74 -4.17
CA GLY A 22 -5.56 7.76 -5.14
C GLY A 22 -6.13 7.53 -6.54
N GLU A 23 -6.09 6.29 -7.02
CA GLU A 23 -6.67 5.87 -8.31
C GLU A 23 -8.20 5.96 -8.30
N MET A 24 -8.85 5.48 -7.23
CA MET A 24 -10.31 5.53 -7.10
C MET A 24 -10.86 6.94 -7.01
N LEU A 25 -10.07 7.89 -6.50
CA LEU A 25 -10.44 9.29 -6.40
C LEU A 25 -10.17 10.07 -7.70
N GLN A 26 -9.42 9.52 -8.68
CA GLN A 26 -9.17 10.19 -9.97
C GLN A 26 -10.47 10.65 -10.68
N PRO A 27 -11.55 9.85 -10.77
CA PRO A 27 -12.78 10.28 -11.44
C PRO A 27 -13.50 11.45 -10.76
N MET A 28 -13.27 11.68 -9.46
CA MET A 28 -13.83 12.85 -8.77
C MET A 28 -13.25 14.17 -9.32
N PHE A 29 -12.09 14.14 -9.95
CA PHE A 29 -11.49 15.31 -10.59
C PHE A 29 -11.92 15.48 -12.04
N ASP A 30 -12.16 14.37 -12.75
CA ASP A 30 -12.61 14.39 -14.14
C ASP A 30 -14.07 14.85 -14.26
N THR A 31 -14.86 14.67 -13.21
CA THR A 31 -16.29 15.03 -13.16
C THR A 31 -16.55 16.50 -12.82
N VAL A 32 -15.53 17.28 -12.42
CA VAL A 32 -15.67 18.73 -12.23
C VAL A 32 -15.56 19.43 -13.59
N ASP A 33 -16.69 19.50 -14.28
CA ASP A 33 -16.81 20.18 -15.57
C ASP A 33 -16.68 21.70 -15.36
N ASN A 34 -15.46 22.22 -15.52
CA ASN A 34 -15.17 23.65 -15.42
C ASN A 34 -15.59 24.43 -16.67
N SER A 35 -16.18 23.76 -17.66
CA SER A 35 -16.55 24.34 -18.96
C SER A 35 -17.68 25.38 -18.86
N ALA A 36 -18.43 25.41 -17.75
CA ALA A 36 -19.58 26.30 -17.55
C ALA A 36 -19.30 27.50 -16.62
N ALA A 37 -18.13 27.59 -15.97
CA ALA A 37 -17.83 28.66 -15.02
C ALA A 37 -17.13 29.84 -15.72
N PRO A 38 -17.72 31.06 -15.78
CA PRO A 38 -17.10 32.23 -16.41
C PRO A 38 -15.79 32.68 -15.76
N PHE A 39 -15.49 32.14 -14.57
CA PHE A 39 -14.29 32.38 -13.77
C PHE A 39 -13.65 31.07 -13.28
N GLY A 40 -13.80 29.96 -14.03
CA GLY A 40 -13.21 28.66 -13.69
C GLY A 40 -11.68 28.75 -13.71
N GLY A 41 -11.04 28.61 -12.55
CA GLY A 41 -9.64 28.92 -12.35
C GLY A 41 -8.74 28.05 -13.21
N GLY A 42 -7.77 28.70 -13.84
CA GLY A 42 -6.81 28.10 -14.76
C GLY A 42 -5.91 27.05 -14.10
N ASN A 43 -4.77 26.75 -14.75
CA ASN A 43 -3.85 25.69 -14.32
C ASN A 43 -3.46 25.73 -12.83
N ALA A 44 -3.39 26.92 -12.20
CA ALA A 44 -3.09 27.06 -10.78
C ALA A 44 -4.16 26.43 -9.86
N GLU A 45 -5.46 26.58 -10.19
CA GLU A 45 -6.53 25.97 -9.42
C GLU A 45 -6.54 24.44 -9.61
N LYS A 46 -6.27 23.97 -10.84
CA LYS A 46 -6.12 22.53 -11.12
C LYS A 46 -5.02 21.91 -10.27
N GLN A 47 -3.83 22.53 -10.24
CA GLN A 47 -2.71 22.06 -9.41
C GLN A 47 -3.09 22.01 -7.91
N PHE A 48 -3.76 23.04 -7.41
CA PHE A 48 -4.17 23.12 -6.00
C PHE A 48 -5.22 22.06 -5.65
N ARG A 49 -6.19 21.81 -6.53
CA ARG A 49 -7.18 20.72 -6.36
C ARG A 49 -6.51 19.36 -6.34
N SER A 50 -5.56 19.09 -7.25
CA SER A 50 -4.80 17.83 -7.27
C SER A 50 -4.07 17.59 -5.96
N MET A 51 -3.43 18.62 -5.39
CA MET A 51 -2.79 18.50 -4.07
C MET A 51 -3.80 18.30 -2.92
N GLN A 52 -4.93 19.00 -2.92
CA GLN A 52 -5.95 18.85 -1.88
C GLN A 52 -6.50 17.43 -1.79
N VAL A 53 -6.81 16.83 -2.93
CA VAL A 53 -7.37 15.48 -2.94
C VAL A 53 -6.30 14.42 -2.66
N LEU A 54 -5.04 14.66 -3.04
CA LEU A 54 -3.93 13.82 -2.57
C LEU A 54 -3.88 13.79 -1.04
N GLU A 55 -4.01 14.95 -0.38
CA GLU A 55 -4.07 15.02 1.08
C GLU A 55 -5.34 14.40 1.66
N LEU A 56 -6.49 14.55 0.99
CA LEU A 56 -7.73 13.90 1.38
C LEU A 56 -7.61 12.37 1.33
N GLY A 57 -7.06 11.81 0.24
CA GLY A 57 -6.83 10.37 0.11
C GLY A 57 -5.88 9.83 1.19
N LYS A 58 -4.81 10.58 1.50
CA LYS A 58 -3.90 10.25 2.62
C LYS A 58 -4.63 10.29 3.96
N GLU A 59 -5.49 11.28 4.20
CA GLU A 59 -6.23 11.41 5.46
C GLU A 59 -7.29 10.30 5.61
N VAL A 60 -7.98 9.93 4.54
CA VAL A 60 -8.90 8.78 4.51
C VAL A 60 -8.14 7.50 4.83
N ALA A 61 -6.98 7.27 4.22
CA ALA A 61 -6.14 6.11 4.53
C ALA A 61 -5.64 6.11 5.99
N ARG A 62 -5.28 7.27 6.55
CA ARG A 62 -4.83 7.40 7.95
C ARG A 62 -5.94 7.18 8.98
N SER A 63 -7.14 7.68 8.70
CA SER A 63 -8.29 7.66 9.64
C SER A 63 -9.01 6.31 9.72
N GLY A 64 -8.60 5.32 8.92
CA GLY A 64 -9.14 3.97 8.97
C GLY A 64 -9.24 3.29 7.61
N GLY A 65 -9.10 4.06 6.52
CA GLY A 65 -9.19 3.54 5.16
C GLY A 65 -10.56 2.96 4.85
N ILE A 66 -10.62 2.11 3.82
CA ILE A 66 -11.84 1.37 3.43
C ILE A 66 -11.70 -0.13 3.72
N GLY A 67 -10.59 -0.54 4.34
CA GLY A 67 -10.33 -1.91 4.78
C GLY A 67 -9.45 -2.73 3.83
N ILE A 68 -8.93 -2.13 2.75
CA ILE A 68 -8.03 -2.81 1.81
C ILE A 68 -6.71 -3.15 2.51
N ALA A 69 -6.17 -2.24 3.32
CA ALA A 69 -4.91 -2.47 4.03
C ALA A 69 -5.00 -3.69 4.97
N HIS A 70 -6.15 -3.95 5.57
CA HIS A 70 -6.33 -5.12 6.44
C HIS A 70 -6.24 -6.44 5.66
N GLN A 71 -6.92 -6.51 4.50
CA GLN A 71 -6.89 -7.70 3.64
C GLN A 71 -5.50 -7.96 3.06
N VAL A 72 -4.84 -6.89 2.58
CA VAL A 72 -3.46 -6.97 2.04
C VAL A 72 -2.47 -7.41 3.11
N TYR A 73 -2.56 -6.84 4.32
CA TYR A 73 -1.74 -7.27 5.45
C TYR A 73 -1.90 -8.77 5.74
N GLY A 74 -3.13 -9.27 5.81
CA GLY A 74 -3.41 -10.69 6.04
C GLY A 74 -2.79 -11.58 4.97
N ARG A 75 -2.88 -11.19 3.70
CA ARG A 75 -2.28 -11.93 2.58
C ARG A 75 -0.75 -11.91 2.62
N MET A 76 -0.15 -10.75 2.85
CA MET A 76 1.30 -10.61 2.95
C MET A 76 1.88 -11.43 4.10
N LYS A 77 1.20 -11.43 5.26
CA LYS A 77 1.58 -12.26 6.41
C LYS A 77 1.55 -13.74 6.07
N ALA A 78 0.47 -14.22 5.43
CA ALA A 78 0.36 -15.62 5.02
C ALA A 78 1.48 -16.03 4.04
N MET A 79 1.84 -15.16 3.09
CA MET A 79 2.96 -15.41 2.16
C MET A 79 4.31 -15.51 2.88
N GLN A 80 4.56 -14.64 3.87
CA GLN A 80 5.79 -14.69 4.66
C GLN A 80 5.88 -15.96 5.52
N GLU A 81 4.76 -16.39 6.10
CA GLU A 81 4.69 -17.63 6.88
C GLU A 81 4.93 -18.86 5.99
N GLN A 82 4.41 -18.87 4.77
CA GLN A 82 4.67 -19.93 3.78
C GLN A 82 6.14 -19.94 3.33
N ALA A 83 6.73 -18.77 3.07
CA ALA A 83 8.15 -18.65 2.69
C ALA A 83 9.10 -19.11 3.82
N ALA A 84 8.77 -18.80 5.08
CA ALA A 84 9.52 -19.27 6.24
C ALA A 84 9.45 -20.80 6.41
N GLN A 85 8.30 -21.41 6.13
CA GLN A 85 8.14 -22.87 6.16
C GLN A 85 8.96 -23.55 5.05
N ALA A 86 8.94 -23.03 3.82
CA ALA A 86 9.69 -23.58 2.70
C ALA A 86 11.22 -23.55 2.91
N SER A 87 11.73 -22.53 3.62
CA SER A 87 13.15 -22.39 3.94
C SER A 87 13.61 -23.30 5.09
N SER A 88 12.70 -23.75 5.96
CA SER A 88 13.00 -24.71 7.03
C SER A 88 13.13 -26.17 6.56
N ILE A 89 12.73 -26.47 5.32
CA ILE A 89 12.70 -27.83 4.75
C ILE A 89 14.04 -28.24 4.08
N HIS A 90 15.05 -27.35 4.03
CA HIS A 90 16.38 -27.69 3.52
C HIS A 90 17.38 -28.03 4.64
N PRO A 91 17.59 -29.31 5.00
CA PRO A 91 18.67 -29.70 5.89
C PRO A 91 20.02 -29.62 5.15
N SER A 92 20.89 -28.70 5.57
CA SER A 92 22.29 -28.75 5.20
C SER A 92 22.92 -30.00 5.82
N ASN A 93 23.20 -30.99 4.97
CA ASN A 93 23.88 -32.24 5.32
C ASN A 93 25.26 -31.91 5.94
N ARG A 94 25.37 -32.02 7.27
CA ARG A 94 26.59 -31.74 8.01
C ARG A 94 26.85 -32.87 9.01
N THR A 95 27.33 -34.01 8.52
CA THR A 95 28.05 -35.07 9.26
C THR A 95 28.44 -36.14 8.24
N GLY A 96 29.64 -36.69 8.18
CA GLY A 96 30.81 -36.62 9.03
C GLY A 96 31.98 -37.23 8.25
N GLY A 97 33.20 -36.87 8.65
CA GLY A 97 34.41 -37.33 7.98
C GLY A 97 34.59 -38.84 8.06
N TYR A 98 35.31 -39.36 7.08
CA TYR A 98 36.17 -40.51 7.28
C TYR A 98 37.44 -40.31 6.43
N ARG A 99 38.55 -40.02 7.12
CA ARG A 99 39.92 -40.45 6.74
C ARG A 99 40.02 -41.87 7.32
N PRO A 100 40.65 -42.87 6.68
CA PRO A 100 41.91 -42.80 5.93
C PRO A 100 41.79 -42.95 4.42
#